data_AF-A0A2T0VAS4-F1
#
_entry.id   AF-A0A2T0VAS4-F1
#
_cell.length_a   1.000
_cell.length_b   1.000
_cell.length_c   1.000
_cell.angle_alpha   90.00
_cell.angle_beta   90.00
_cell.angle_gamma   90.00
#
_symmetry.space_group_name_H-M   'P 1'
#
loop_
_entity.id
_entity.type
_entity.pdbx_description
1 polymer ?
#
loop_
_entity_poly.entity_id
_entity_poly.type
_entity_poly.pdbx_seq_one_letter_code
_entity_poly.pdbx_strand_id
1 'polypeptide(L)'
;MPDVQQLMGEARRALAAPSRTPRTAVVVGRLLAIAFLLCFGTGLFSHYLQDPLPWMRFPTRPTFLYQWTQGIHITAGILCFPLLFAKLYAVFPELFQTPAIRSFPHFLERASIALFVAASLVQIVTGMLNTYQWYALFPFPFRQTHYALSFVIIGSLAIHIALKLPIISAHWTKRASATTVSAETGDAVSPAAASPAAAGVTGRIFAWIDRTPAAPPRASRRAFLTTVGVASAALVVTTAGQSFRVLDPTNIFAPRKAGIGPNGLPVNRTAAAAKVTETAVAPDWTLTVTNGETSRSFSRAALAALPQHQVDLPIACVEGWSQTASWRGPRLSDLLDTVGADTDARIRLTSLEQKSSYAVTEMGPEYARDALTLVALELAGQPLDIDHGYPARMIAPGRPGVMQTKWLSTLEVI
;
A
#
# COMPACT_ATOMS: atom_id res chain seq x y z
N MET A 1 19.38 12.32 -44.27
CA MET A 1 18.58 11.82 -43.14
C MET A 1 18.20 13.05 -42.32
N PRO A 2 16.92 13.34 -42.07
CA PRO A 2 16.57 14.44 -41.18
C PRO A 2 17.25 14.20 -39.84
N ASP A 3 17.87 15.26 -39.31
CA ASP A 3 18.61 15.21 -38.07
C ASP A 3 17.66 14.75 -36.96
N VAL A 4 18.02 13.70 -36.22
CA VAL A 4 17.23 13.17 -35.09
C VAL A 4 16.88 14.30 -34.11
N GLN A 5 17.73 15.32 -34.02
CA GLN A 5 17.49 16.52 -33.23
C GLN A 5 16.27 17.33 -33.69
N GLN A 6 16.07 17.46 -35.01
CA GLN A 6 14.94 18.19 -35.58
C GLN A 6 13.63 17.44 -35.36
N LEU A 7 13.63 16.12 -35.60
CA LEU A 7 12.49 15.22 -35.35
C LEU A 7 12.03 15.25 -33.89
N MET A 8 12.97 15.22 -32.93
CA MET A 8 12.64 15.27 -31.51
C MET A 8 12.19 16.67 -31.06
N GLY A 9 12.72 17.75 -31.66
CA GLY A 9 12.29 19.12 -31.40
C GLY A 9 10.88 19.44 -31.92
N GLU A 10 10.50 18.88 -33.06
CA GLU A 10 9.15 18.96 -33.62
C GLU A 10 8.15 18.15 -32.79
N ALA A 11 8.51 16.93 -32.37
CA ALA A 11 7.71 16.16 -31.42
C ALA A 11 7.45 16.93 -30.12
N ARG A 12 8.44 17.64 -29.58
CA ARG A 12 8.30 18.46 -28.37
C ARG A 12 7.32 19.61 -28.55
N ARG A 13 7.38 20.32 -29.69
CA ARG A 13 6.45 21.43 -30.01
C ARG A 13 5.03 20.92 -30.20
N ALA A 14 4.86 19.79 -30.89
CA ALA A 14 3.55 19.12 -31.03
C ALA A 14 2.98 18.61 -29.70
N LEU A 15 3.85 18.30 -28.73
CA LEU A 15 3.49 17.83 -27.38
C LEU A 15 3.38 18.97 -26.35
N ALA A 16 3.60 20.23 -26.72
CA ALA A 16 3.43 21.35 -25.78
C ALA A 16 1.94 21.50 -25.43
N ALA A 17 1.59 21.33 -24.15
CA ALA A 17 0.24 21.51 -23.65
C ALA A 17 0.24 22.47 -22.45
N PRO A 18 -0.78 23.34 -22.26
CA PRO A 18 -0.81 24.30 -21.15
C PRO A 18 -0.76 23.66 -19.74
N SER A 19 -1.06 22.37 -19.65
CA SER A 19 -0.96 21.58 -18.43
C SER A 19 0.48 21.14 -18.10
N ARG A 20 1.37 21.05 -19.09
CA ARG A 20 2.77 20.57 -18.98
C ARG A 20 3.72 21.71 -18.61
N THR A 21 3.60 22.21 -17.38
CA THR A 21 4.45 23.28 -16.84
C THR A 21 5.28 22.81 -15.65
N PRO A 22 6.46 23.41 -15.38
CA PRO A 22 7.24 23.12 -14.17
C PRO A 22 6.39 23.25 -12.90
N ARG A 23 5.49 24.24 -12.87
CA ARG A 23 4.55 24.46 -11.78
C ARG A 23 3.56 23.31 -11.56
N THR A 24 2.99 22.75 -12.63
CA THR A 24 2.14 21.55 -12.51
C THR A 24 2.96 20.38 -11.97
N ALA A 25 4.17 20.18 -12.48
CA ALA A 25 5.05 19.12 -12.03
C ALA A 25 5.43 19.25 -10.53
N VAL A 26 5.62 20.46 -10.01
CA VAL A 26 5.88 20.71 -8.58
C VAL A 26 4.65 20.44 -7.72
N VAL A 27 3.46 20.90 -8.13
CA VAL A 27 2.23 20.67 -7.36
C VAL A 27 1.89 19.19 -7.25
N VAL A 28 1.89 18.46 -8.37
CA VAL A 28 1.64 17.02 -8.37
C VAL A 28 2.77 16.28 -7.62
N GLY A 29 4.02 16.72 -7.80
CA GLY A 29 5.17 16.15 -7.10
C GLY A 29 5.06 16.25 -5.57
N ARG A 30 4.53 17.35 -5.03
CA ARG A 30 4.28 17.51 -3.59
C ARG A 30 3.26 16.50 -3.06
N LEU A 31 2.14 16.34 -3.77
CA LEU A 31 1.11 15.37 -3.38
C LEU A 31 1.65 13.94 -3.42
N LEU A 32 2.42 13.61 -4.46
CA LEU A 32 3.07 12.31 -4.59
C LEU A 32 4.12 12.07 -3.48
N ALA A 33 4.91 13.08 -3.12
CA ALA A 33 5.86 12.98 -2.01
C ALA A 33 5.17 12.74 -0.67
N ILE A 34 4.06 13.42 -0.40
CA ILE A 34 3.24 13.17 0.80
C ILE A 34 2.71 11.73 0.79
N ALA A 35 2.16 11.27 -0.34
CA ALA A 35 1.66 9.90 -0.46
C ALA A 35 2.76 8.86 -0.20
N PHE A 36 3.95 9.04 -0.78
CA PHE A 36 5.09 8.14 -0.52
C PHE A 36 5.53 8.14 0.94
N LEU A 37 5.59 9.31 1.59
CA LEU A 37 5.95 9.40 3.01
C LEU A 37 4.90 8.73 3.91
N LEU A 38 3.61 8.90 3.60
CA LEU A 38 2.53 8.21 4.30
C LEU A 38 2.66 6.69 4.13
N CYS A 39 2.84 6.19 2.91
CA CYS A 39 3.07 4.76 2.65
C CYS A 39 4.32 4.26 3.40
N PHE A 40 5.42 5.00 3.36
CA PHE A 40 6.65 4.60 4.02
C PHE A 40 6.48 4.49 5.55
N GLY A 41 5.95 5.53 6.20
CA GLY A 41 5.75 5.53 7.65
C GLY A 41 4.76 4.46 8.12
N THR A 42 3.62 4.34 7.46
CA THR A 42 2.62 3.30 7.78
C THR A 42 3.12 1.90 7.45
N GLY A 43 3.94 1.74 6.40
CA GLY A 43 4.56 0.48 6.01
C GLY A 43 5.62 0.02 7.01
N LEU A 44 6.46 0.94 7.51
CA LEU A 44 7.40 0.66 8.60
C LEU A 44 6.66 0.22 9.87
N PHE A 45 5.58 0.92 10.23
CA PHE A 45 4.75 0.53 11.37
C PHE A 45 4.18 -0.89 11.21
N SER A 46 3.62 -1.20 10.03
CA SER A 46 3.11 -2.55 9.71
C SER A 46 4.20 -3.63 9.72
N HIS A 47 5.40 -3.30 9.24
CA HIS A 47 6.56 -4.20 9.26
C HIS A 47 7.01 -4.49 10.69
N TYR A 48 7.24 -3.47 11.52
CA TYR A 48 7.72 -3.67 12.88
C TYR A 48 6.67 -4.30 13.81
N LEU A 49 5.37 -4.17 13.51
CA LEU A 49 4.36 -4.96 14.21
C LEU A 49 4.51 -6.46 13.94
N GLN A 50 4.91 -6.84 12.72
CA GLN A 50 5.10 -8.24 12.31
C GLN A 50 6.45 -8.81 12.73
N ASP A 51 7.52 -8.02 12.56
CA ASP A 51 8.90 -8.38 12.83
C ASP A 51 9.52 -7.33 13.80
N PRO A 52 9.11 -7.31 15.08
CA PRO A 52 9.55 -6.30 16.04
C PRO A 52 11.02 -6.48 16.44
N LEU A 53 11.71 -5.37 16.71
CA LEU A 53 13.01 -5.43 17.39
C LEU A 53 12.81 -5.79 18.88
N PRO A 54 13.82 -6.40 19.55
CA PRO A 54 13.64 -6.94 20.91
C PRO A 54 13.15 -5.94 21.97
N TRP A 55 13.44 -4.65 21.79
CA TRP A 55 13.06 -3.57 22.71
C TRP A 55 11.75 -2.87 22.35
N MET A 56 11.18 -3.16 21.16
CA MET A 56 9.97 -2.50 20.70
C MET A 56 8.73 -3.05 21.41
N ARG A 57 7.89 -2.14 21.89
CA ARG A 57 6.55 -2.42 22.40
C ARG A 57 5.55 -1.56 21.65
N PHE A 58 4.38 -2.11 21.37
CA PHE A 58 3.37 -1.43 20.57
C PHE A 58 2.15 -1.05 21.40
N PRO A 59 1.52 0.10 21.11
CA PRO A 59 0.29 0.48 21.79
C PRO A 59 -0.86 -0.44 21.35
N THR A 60 -1.53 -1.07 22.32
CA THR A 60 -2.75 -1.86 22.06
C THR A 60 -4.01 -0.98 21.97
N ARG A 61 -3.87 0.33 22.20
CA ARG A 61 -4.94 1.32 22.13
C ARG A 61 -4.52 2.51 21.27
N PRO A 62 -5.45 3.09 20.47
CA PRO A 62 -6.82 2.63 20.24
C PRO A 62 -6.87 1.27 19.50
N THR A 63 -7.89 0.46 19.74
CA THR A 63 -7.98 -0.93 19.20
C THR A 63 -8.02 -0.99 17.67
N PHE A 64 -8.42 0.11 17.03
CA PHE A 64 -8.47 0.29 15.58
C PHE A 64 -7.20 0.88 14.98
N LEU A 65 -6.13 1.11 15.75
CA LEU A 65 -4.92 1.81 15.28
C LEU A 65 -4.35 1.17 14.00
N TYR A 66 -4.14 -0.15 14.02
CA TYR A 66 -3.59 -0.85 12.86
C TYR A 66 -4.52 -0.81 11.63
N GLN A 67 -5.84 -0.92 11.85
CA GLN A 67 -6.83 -0.74 10.78
C GLN A 67 -6.66 0.62 10.08
N TRP A 68 -6.50 1.69 10.86
CA TRP A 68 -6.33 3.03 10.31
C TRP A 68 -5.01 3.19 9.58
N THR A 69 -3.89 2.77 10.18
CA THR A 69 -2.57 2.89 9.53
C THR A 69 -2.52 2.08 8.25
N GLN A 70 -3.08 0.87 8.24
CA GLN A 70 -3.10 0.01 7.06
C GLN A 70 -4.05 0.53 5.97
N GLY A 71 -5.21 1.07 6.36
CA GLY A 71 -6.14 1.74 5.45
C GLY A 71 -5.54 2.97 4.79
N ILE A 72 -4.81 3.79 5.57
CA ILE A 72 -4.06 4.94 5.05
C ILE A 72 -2.97 4.48 4.08
N HIS A 73 -2.20 3.44 4.44
CA HIS A 73 -1.15 2.89 3.59
C HIS A 73 -1.66 2.54 2.19
N ILE A 74 -2.75 1.78 2.12
CA ILE A 74 -3.27 1.28 0.85
C ILE A 74 -3.98 2.38 0.08
N THR A 75 -4.73 3.25 0.75
CA THR A 75 -5.36 4.41 0.10
C THR A 75 -4.31 5.35 -0.49
N ALA A 76 -3.23 5.63 0.23
CA ALA A 76 -2.12 6.43 -0.28
C ALA A 76 -1.39 5.74 -1.44
N GLY A 77 -1.17 4.42 -1.35
CA GLY A 77 -0.58 3.63 -2.45
C GLY A 77 -1.43 3.64 -3.72
N ILE A 78 -2.75 3.54 -3.58
CA ILE A 78 -3.71 3.67 -4.70
C ILE A 78 -3.67 5.08 -5.30
N LEU A 79 -3.60 6.12 -4.47
CA LEU A 79 -3.45 7.51 -4.92
C LEU A 79 -2.16 7.77 -5.69
N CYS A 80 -1.10 7.00 -5.43
CA CYS A 80 0.14 7.14 -6.19
C CYS A 80 -0.05 6.86 -7.69
N PHE A 81 -1.00 6.03 -8.12
CA PHE A 81 -1.23 5.76 -9.55
C PHE A 81 -1.59 7.03 -10.35
N PRO A 82 -2.74 7.70 -10.10
CA PRO A 82 -3.12 8.88 -10.86
C PRO A 82 -2.10 10.03 -10.69
N LEU A 83 -1.49 10.17 -9.51
CA LEU A 83 -0.48 11.20 -9.24
C LEU A 83 0.83 10.94 -10.01
N LEU A 84 1.29 9.70 -10.07
CA LEU A 84 2.50 9.33 -10.81
C LEU A 84 2.27 9.49 -12.32
N PHE A 85 1.13 9.04 -12.85
CA PHE A 85 0.80 9.27 -14.26
C PHE A 85 0.67 10.75 -14.59
N ALA A 86 0.04 11.55 -13.71
CA ALA A 86 -0.04 13.00 -13.89
C ALA A 86 1.34 13.66 -13.86
N LYS A 87 2.24 13.21 -12.97
CA LYS A 87 3.62 13.69 -12.89
C LYS A 87 4.40 13.33 -14.14
N LEU A 88 4.35 12.06 -14.59
CA LEU A 88 4.98 11.57 -15.82
C LEU A 88 4.47 12.32 -17.05
N TYR A 89 3.16 12.56 -17.14
CA TYR A 89 2.57 13.36 -18.21
C TYR A 89 3.09 14.80 -18.22
N ALA A 90 3.23 15.43 -17.05
CA ALA A 90 3.71 16.80 -16.91
C ALA A 90 5.19 16.95 -17.31
N VAL A 91 6.01 15.92 -17.06
CA VAL A 91 7.46 15.93 -17.38
C VAL A 91 7.80 15.18 -18.66
N PHE A 92 6.81 14.61 -19.36
CA PHE A 92 7.00 13.76 -20.54
C PHE A 92 7.91 14.36 -21.61
N PRO A 93 7.79 15.66 -21.98
CA PRO A 93 8.67 16.26 -22.98
C PRO A 93 10.15 16.27 -22.55
N GLU A 94 10.42 16.34 -21.25
CA GLU A 94 11.79 16.36 -20.71
C GLU A 94 12.48 14.98 -20.79
N LEU A 95 11.71 13.90 -21.02
CA LEU A 95 12.29 12.57 -21.26
C LEU A 95 13.01 12.50 -22.62
N PHE A 96 12.65 13.37 -23.56
CA PHE A 96 13.13 13.38 -24.95
C PHE A 96 14.05 14.56 -25.26
N GLN A 97 14.75 15.11 -24.26
CA GLN A 97 15.72 16.19 -24.50
C GLN A 97 16.90 15.73 -25.36
N THR A 98 17.37 16.61 -26.25
CA THR A 98 18.59 16.48 -27.06
C THR A 98 19.62 17.55 -26.67
N PRO A 99 20.91 17.20 -26.51
CA PRO A 99 21.45 15.83 -26.48
C PRO A 99 20.95 15.07 -25.23
N ALA A 100 20.75 13.75 -25.37
CA ALA A 100 20.18 12.93 -24.31
C ALA A 100 21.05 12.94 -23.03
N ILE A 101 22.37 12.97 -23.20
CA ILE A 101 23.35 13.10 -22.13
C ILE A 101 24.26 14.28 -22.47
N ARG A 102 24.28 15.29 -21.60
CA ARG A 102 25.13 16.48 -21.77
C ARG A 102 26.50 16.31 -21.11
N SER A 103 26.56 15.52 -20.05
CA SER A 103 27.75 15.28 -19.23
C SER A 103 27.55 14.04 -18.36
N PHE A 104 28.62 13.53 -17.74
CA PHE A 104 28.52 12.40 -16.81
C PHE A 104 27.63 12.72 -15.58
N PRO A 105 27.72 13.89 -14.93
CA PRO A 105 26.76 14.27 -13.88
C PRO A 105 25.31 14.30 -14.35
N HIS A 106 25.04 14.80 -15.56
CA HIS A 106 23.70 14.80 -16.14
C HIS A 106 23.20 13.38 -16.43
N PHE A 107 24.08 12.47 -16.82
CA PHE A 107 23.74 11.04 -16.93
C PHE A 107 23.33 10.45 -15.58
N LEU A 108 24.12 10.68 -14.52
CA LEU A 108 23.80 10.18 -13.18
C LEU A 108 22.46 10.74 -12.67
N GLU A 109 22.20 12.03 -12.92
CA GLU A 109 20.91 12.64 -12.61
C GLU A 109 19.77 11.90 -13.33
N ARG A 110 19.87 11.69 -14.65
CA ARG A 110 18.84 10.96 -15.42
C ARG A 110 18.69 9.51 -14.97
N ALA A 111 19.79 8.83 -14.66
CA ALA A 111 19.79 7.45 -14.17
C ALA A 111 19.08 7.36 -12.80
N SER A 112 19.32 8.32 -11.89
CA SER A 112 18.64 8.38 -10.59
C SER A 112 17.13 8.57 -10.73
N ILE A 113 16.69 9.39 -11.69
CA ILE A 113 15.26 9.60 -12.00
C ILE A 113 14.66 8.33 -12.59
N ALA A 114 15.36 7.66 -13.52
CA ALA A 114 14.89 6.41 -14.11
C ALA A 114 14.72 5.32 -13.06
N LEU A 115 15.70 5.18 -12.16
CA LEU A 115 15.63 4.26 -11.01
C LEU A 115 14.43 4.58 -10.12
N PHE A 116 14.23 5.86 -9.75
CA PHE A 116 13.11 6.28 -8.91
C PHE A 116 11.75 5.96 -9.54
N VAL A 117 11.58 6.26 -10.83
CA VAL A 117 10.33 5.98 -11.57
C VAL A 117 10.09 4.47 -11.68
N ALA A 118 11.10 3.69 -12.06
CA ALA A 118 10.99 2.24 -12.19
C ALA A 118 10.65 1.58 -10.84
N ALA A 119 11.38 1.94 -9.78
CA ALA A 119 11.12 1.45 -8.42
C ALA A 119 9.71 1.80 -7.95
N SER A 120 9.27 3.05 -8.18
CA SER A 120 7.92 3.50 -7.83
C SER A 120 6.84 2.70 -8.53
N LEU A 121 6.97 2.48 -9.84
CA LEU A 121 6.01 1.69 -10.63
C LEU A 121 5.94 0.25 -10.15
N VAL A 122 7.09 -0.39 -9.93
CA VAL A 122 7.15 -1.77 -9.41
C VAL A 122 6.50 -1.85 -8.02
N GLN A 123 6.80 -0.93 -7.11
CA GLN A 123 6.25 -0.93 -5.75
C GLN A 123 4.73 -0.78 -5.72
N ILE A 124 4.17 0.17 -6.48
CA ILE A 124 2.72 0.40 -6.47
C ILE A 124 1.96 -0.72 -7.17
N VAL A 125 2.51 -1.29 -8.25
CA VAL A 125 1.90 -2.40 -8.98
C VAL A 125 1.92 -3.68 -8.14
N THR A 126 3.08 -4.03 -7.57
CA THR A 126 3.16 -5.21 -6.69
C THR A 126 2.31 -5.02 -5.43
N GLY A 127 2.27 -3.82 -4.85
CA GLY A 127 1.39 -3.49 -3.73
C GLY A 127 -0.10 -3.67 -4.08
N MET A 128 -0.54 -3.20 -5.25
CA MET A 128 -1.90 -3.42 -5.74
C MET A 128 -2.18 -4.91 -5.97
N LEU A 129 -1.28 -5.65 -6.64
CA LEU A 129 -1.47 -7.09 -6.86
C LEU A 129 -1.55 -7.88 -5.55
N ASN A 130 -0.82 -7.45 -4.51
CA ASN A 130 -0.92 -8.00 -3.16
C ASN A 130 -2.32 -7.80 -2.54
N THR A 131 -3.02 -6.68 -2.78
CA THR A 131 -4.39 -6.51 -2.25
C THR A 131 -5.36 -7.55 -2.82
N TYR A 132 -5.11 -8.02 -4.05
CA TYR A 132 -5.87 -9.09 -4.71
C TYR A 132 -5.30 -10.50 -4.46
N GLN A 133 -4.26 -10.64 -3.62
CA GLN A 133 -3.53 -11.90 -3.39
C GLN A 133 -3.01 -12.59 -4.66
N TRP A 134 -2.69 -11.81 -5.69
CA TRP A 134 -2.23 -12.37 -6.95
C TRP A 134 -0.73 -12.68 -6.92
N TYR A 135 -0.32 -13.53 -5.97
CA TYR A 135 1.08 -13.88 -5.72
C TYR A 135 1.70 -14.78 -6.80
N ALA A 136 0.88 -15.40 -7.66
CA ALA A 136 1.36 -16.23 -8.77
C ALA A 136 2.30 -15.48 -9.74
N LEU A 137 2.22 -14.14 -9.77
CA LEU A 137 3.07 -13.29 -10.60
C LEU A 137 4.41 -12.93 -9.94
N PHE A 138 4.62 -13.30 -8.68
CA PHE A 138 5.83 -12.93 -7.93
C PHE A 138 6.82 -14.11 -7.88
N PRO A 139 7.96 -14.03 -8.59
CA PRO A 139 9.04 -15.00 -8.43
C PRO A 139 9.90 -14.72 -7.18
N PHE A 140 9.49 -13.79 -6.31
CA PHE A 140 10.25 -13.28 -5.16
C PHE A 140 9.34 -13.09 -3.94
N PRO A 141 9.90 -13.00 -2.73
CA PRO A 141 9.11 -12.88 -1.52
C PRO A 141 8.64 -11.43 -1.31
N PHE A 142 7.34 -11.21 -1.49
CA PHE A 142 6.73 -9.87 -1.54
C PHE A 142 7.11 -8.98 -0.36
N ARG A 143 7.01 -9.46 0.89
CA ARG A 143 7.22 -8.62 2.10
C ARG A 143 8.62 -8.02 2.14
N GLN A 144 9.65 -8.85 1.93
CA GLN A 144 11.05 -8.45 1.95
C GLN A 144 11.36 -7.50 0.79
N THR A 145 10.88 -7.82 -0.43
CA THR A 145 11.09 -6.97 -1.60
C THR A 145 10.39 -5.61 -1.44
N HIS A 146 9.14 -5.60 -0.97
CA HIS A 146 8.37 -4.38 -0.76
C HIS A 146 9.00 -3.48 0.31
N TYR A 147 9.53 -4.08 1.39
CA TYR A 147 10.28 -3.35 2.42
C TYR A 147 11.57 -2.75 1.85
N ALA A 148 12.42 -3.55 1.21
CA ALA A 148 13.70 -3.07 0.67
C ALA A 148 13.52 -1.98 -0.40
N LEU A 149 12.57 -2.18 -1.33
CA LEU A 149 12.28 -1.25 -2.41
C LEU A 149 11.74 0.09 -1.87
N SER A 150 11.05 0.09 -0.71
CA SER A 150 10.60 1.33 -0.07
C SER A 150 11.76 2.27 0.30
N PHE A 151 12.88 1.73 0.78
CA PHE A 151 14.08 2.53 1.08
C PHE A 151 14.76 3.05 -0.19
N VAL A 152 14.79 2.24 -1.26
CA VAL A 152 15.28 2.68 -2.57
C VAL A 152 14.46 3.86 -3.08
N ILE A 153 13.13 3.79 -2.95
CA ILE A 153 12.22 4.87 -3.34
C ILE A 153 12.45 6.13 -2.51
N ILE A 154 12.49 6.02 -1.17
CA ILE A 154 12.67 7.20 -0.31
C ILE A 154 14.06 7.82 -0.48
N GLY A 155 15.11 7.02 -0.57
CA GLY A 155 16.47 7.49 -0.83
C GLY A 155 16.58 8.19 -2.19
N SER A 156 16.04 7.58 -3.25
CA SER A 156 16.05 8.19 -4.59
C SER A 156 15.14 9.42 -4.69
N LEU A 157 14.02 9.46 -3.97
CA LEU A 157 13.18 10.65 -3.83
C LEU A 157 13.94 11.80 -3.16
N ALA A 158 14.68 11.53 -2.09
CA ALA A 158 15.50 12.55 -1.41
C ALA A 158 16.57 13.12 -2.35
N ILE A 159 17.28 12.26 -3.09
CA ILE A 159 18.25 12.66 -4.12
C ILE A 159 17.55 13.50 -5.20
N HIS A 160 16.39 13.06 -5.70
CA HIS A 160 15.61 13.77 -6.71
C HIS A 160 15.21 15.17 -6.24
N ILE A 161 14.73 15.30 -5.00
CA ILE A 161 14.36 16.59 -4.40
C ILE A 161 15.60 17.49 -4.29
N ALA A 162 16.73 16.97 -3.81
CA ALA A 162 17.97 17.73 -3.67
C ALA A 162 18.46 18.27 -5.02
N LEU A 163 18.51 17.43 -6.06
CA LEU A 163 18.94 17.82 -7.41
C LEU A 163 17.98 18.82 -8.07
N LYS A 164 16.68 18.73 -7.78
CA LYS A 164 15.66 19.61 -8.36
C LYS A 164 15.27 20.79 -7.46
N LEU A 165 15.94 20.97 -6.32
CA LEU A 165 15.60 21.97 -5.33
C LEU A 165 15.49 23.39 -5.90
N PRO A 166 16.40 23.87 -6.78
CA PRO A 166 16.28 25.22 -7.36
C PRO A 166 15.02 25.39 -8.22
N ILE A 167 14.63 24.38 -8.99
CA ILE A 167 13.42 24.41 -9.82
C ILE A 167 12.18 24.33 -8.95
N ILE A 168 12.20 23.47 -7.93
CA ILE A 168 11.12 23.29 -6.97
C ILE A 168 10.88 24.59 -6.21
N SER A 169 11.93 25.23 -5.69
CA SER A 169 11.83 26.48 -4.93
C SER A 169 11.29 27.62 -5.80
N ALA A 170 11.78 27.76 -7.03
CA ALA A 170 11.33 28.76 -8.00
C ALA A 170 9.83 28.62 -8.34
N HIS A 171 9.26 27.42 -8.25
CA HIS A 171 7.86 27.16 -8.61
C HIS A 171 6.99 26.78 -7.41
N TRP A 172 7.48 26.97 -6.19
CA TRP A 172 6.79 26.56 -4.96
C TRP A 172 5.51 27.36 -4.69
N THR A 173 5.54 28.68 -4.94
CA THR A 173 4.42 29.60 -4.65
C THR A 173 3.86 30.27 -5.92
N LYS A 174 2.65 30.85 -5.84
CA LYS A 174 1.95 31.50 -6.97
C LYS A 174 2.64 32.77 -7.48
N ARG A 175 3.34 33.52 -6.61
CA ARG A 175 3.99 34.78 -6.94
C ARG A 175 5.20 34.63 -7.87
N ALA A 176 6.00 33.58 -7.71
CA ALA A 176 7.25 33.42 -8.45
C ALA A 176 7.08 33.19 -9.97
N SER A 177 5.92 32.69 -10.43
CA SER A 177 5.63 32.55 -11.88
C SER A 177 5.16 33.84 -12.57
N ALA A 178 4.74 34.87 -11.83
CA ALA A 178 4.26 36.12 -12.44
C ALA A 178 5.42 37.02 -12.88
N THR A 179 6.58 36.90 -12.22
CA THR A 179 7.77 37.71 -12.50
C THR A 179 8.47 37.29 -13.80
N THR A 180 8.37 36.02 -14.22
CA THR A 180 9.02 35.52 -15.45
C THR A 180 8.19 35.75 -16.72
N VAL A 181 6.86 35.70 -16.65
CA VAL A 181 5.99 35.87 -17.84
C VAL A 181 5.96 37.32 -18.35
N SER A 182 6.19 38.30 -17.47
CA SER A 182 6.22 39.72 -17.85
C SER A 182 7.49 40.13 -18.62
N ALA A 183 8.50 39.27 -18.68
CA ALA A 183 9.76 39.55 -19.39
C ALA A 183 9.80 38.99 -20.83
N GLU A 184 8.92 38.04 -21.20
CA GLU A 184 8.95 37.34 -22.50
C GLU A 184 7.89 37.83 -23.52
N THR A 185 7.06 38.83 -23.18
CA THR A 185 5.96 39.30 -24.06
C THR A 185 6.29 40.49 -24.97
N GLY A 186 7.55 40.92 -25.02
CA GLY A 186 8.02 41.90 -26.00
C GLY A 186 8.86 41.23 -27.07
N ASP A 187 8.24 40.79 -28.17
CA ASP A 187 8.72 41.06 -29.54
C ASP A 187 7.82 40.39 -30.60
N ALA A 188 7.44 41.21 -31.58
CA ALA A 188 6.58 40.85 -32.69
C ALA A 188 7.33 40.02 -33.75
N VAL A 189 6.73 38.93 -34.23
CA VAL A 189 7.28 38.09 -35.31
C VAL A 189 6.57 38.41 -36.64
N SER A 190 7.35 38.91 -37.60
CA SER A 190 6.98 39.03 -39.03
C SER A 190 7.00 37.66 -39.73
N PRO A 191 6.11 37.39 -40.72
CA PRO A 191 6.05 36.11 -41.40
C PRO A 191 7.04 36.05 -42.59
N ALA A 192 8.00 35.12 -42.54
CA ALA A 192 8.93 34.87 -43.65
C ALA A 192 8.62 33.54 -44.37
N ALA A 193 8.23 33.71 -45.64
CA ALA A 193 8.44 32.88 -46.84
C ALA A 193 8.49 31.33 -46.76
N ALA A 194 7.58 30.72 -47.52
CA ALA A 194 7.61 29.33 -47.95
C ALA A 194 8.76 29.02 -48.95
N SER A 195 9.24 27.77 -48.92
CA SER A 195 10.14 27.18 -49.93
C SER A 195 9.79 25.72 -50.21
N PRO A 196 10.18 25.15 -51.37
CA PRO A 196 9.29 24.27 -52.12
C PRO A 196 9.62 22.76 -52.02
N ALA A 197 8.55 21.97 -52.19
CA ALA A 197 8.44 20.61 -52.71
C ALA A 197 9.40 19.52 -52.17
N ALA A 198 8.93 18.77 -51.17
CA ALA A 198 9.52 17.49 -50.78
C ALA A 198 9.07 16.34 -51.69
N ALA A 199 9.96 15.81 -52.54
CA ALA A 199 9.75 14.58 -53.29
C ALA A 199 10.12 13.35 -52.45
N GLY A 200 9.16 12.44 -52.23
CA GLY A 200 9.36 11.16 -51.54
C GLY A 200 8.19 10.76 -50.62
N VAL A 201 8.09 9.48 -50.26
CA VAL A 201 7.07 8.97 -49.31
C VAL A 201 7.22 9.62 -47.94
N THR A 202 8.45 9.79 -47.46
CA THR A 202 8.79 10.53 -46.25
C THR A 202 8.38 12.00 -46.34
N GLY A 203 8.67 12.68 -47.45
CA GLY A 203 8.27 14.08 -47.67
C GLY A 203 6.74 14.28 -47.66
N ARG A 204 5.99 13.30 -48.14
CA ARG A 204 4.52 13.29 -48.11
C ARG A 204 3.95 13.04 -46.71
N ILE A 205 4.62 12.22 -45.88
CA ILE A 205 4.24 11.98 -44.47
C ILE A 205 4.49 13.24 -43.64
N PHE A 206 5.63 13.90 -43.80
CA PHE A 206 5.92 15.17 -43.10
C PHE A 206 4.96 16.29 -43.52
N ALA A 207 4.69 16.43 -44.82
CA ALA A 207 3.70 17.39 -45.29
C ALA A 207 2.26 17.08 -44.81
N TRP A 208 1.94 15.82 -44.52
CA TRP A 208 0.66 15.43 -43.91
C TRP A 208 0.61 15.80 -42.42
N ILE A 209 1.69 15.57 -41.67
CA ILE A 209 1.83 16.00 -40.27
C ILE A 209 1.75 17.53 -40.16
N ASP A 210 2.44 18.27 -41.02
CA ASP A 210 2.46 19.74 -41.02
C ASP A 210 1.12 20.37 -41.45
N ARG A 211 0.34 19.67 -42.29
CA ARG A 211 -1.01 20.08 -42.70
C ARG A 211 -2.10 19.62 -41.73
N THR A 212 -1.79 18.77 -40.77
CA THR A 212 -2.76 18.35 -39.76
C THR A 212 -3.03 19.56 -38.87
N PRO A 213 -4.25 20.10 -38.82
CA PRO A 213 -4.53 21.29 -38.00
C PRO A 213 -4.16 21.00 -36.54
N ALA A 214 -3.23 21.79 -35.98
CA ALA A 214 -2.94 21.74 -34.56
C ALA A 214 -4.23 22.09 -33.81
N ALA A 215 -4.83 21.10 -33.14
CA ALA A 215 -6.01 21.34 -32.34
C ALA A 215 -5.69 22.42 -31.28
N PRO A 216 -6.56 23.43 -31.07
CA PRO A 216 -6.34 24.40 -30.01
C PRO A 216 -6.25 23.67 -28.66
N PRO A 217 -5.51 24.21 -27.68
CA PRO A 217 -5.22 23.49 -26.45
C PRO A 217 -6.52 23.21 -25.68
N ARG A 218 -6.99 21.96 -25.72
CA ARG A 218 -8.33 21.60 -25.24
C ARG A 218 -8.49 21.53 -23.72
N ALA A 219 -7.41 21.67 -22.93
CA ALA A 219 -7.51 21.66 -21.46
C ALA A 219 -6.56 22.65 -20.79
N SER A 220 -7.12 23.56 -19.99
CA SER A 220 -6.34 24.45 -19.13
C SER A 220 -5.64 23.67 -18.01
N ARG A 221 -4.58 24.23 -17.42
CA ARG A 221 -3.93 23.66 -16.21
C ARG A 221 -4.93 23.38 -15.09
N ARG A 222 -5.94 24.26 -14.93
CA ARG A 222 -7.01 24.07 -13.96
C ARG A 222 -7.83 22.82 -14.30
N ALA A 223 -8.28 22.70 -15.56
CA ALA A 223 -9.03 21.53 -16.01
C ALA A 223 -8.24 20.22 -15.76
N PHE A 224 -6.95 20.19 -16.12
CA PHE A 224 -6.09 19.02 -15.87
C PHE A 224 -6.01 18.65 -14.39
N LEU A 225 -5.68 19.60 -13.52
CA LEU A 225 -5.58 19.33 -12.08
C LEU A 225 -6.94 18.95 -11.47
N THR A 226 -8.03 19.53 -11.95
CA THR A 226 -9.39 19.14 -11.57
C THR A 226 -9.68 17.71 -12.00
N THR A 227 -9.36 17.30 -13.23
CA THR A 227 -9.54 15.91 -13.69
C THR A 227 -8.73 14.93 -12.85
N VAL A 228 -7.45 15.22 -12.57
CA VAL A 228 -6.62 14.36 -11.71
C VAL A 228 -7.21 14.29 -10.30
N GLY A 229 -7.67 15.42 -9.75
CA GLY A 229 -8.30 15.48 -8.44
C GLY A 229 -9.60 14.67 -8.38
N VAL A 230 -10.48 14.81 -9.37
CA VAL A 230 -11.74 14.05 -9.48
C VAL A 230 -11.46 12.56 -9.64
N ALA A 231 -10.53 12.17 -10.52
CA ALA A 231 -10.15 10.77 -10.71
C ALA A 231 -9.56 10.17 -9.43
N SER A 232 -8.71 10.91 -8.73
CA SER A 232 -8.14 10.50 -7.44
C SER A 232 -9.21 10.34 -6.36
N ALA A 233 -10.14 11.30 -6.26
CA ALA A 233 -11.24 11.25 -5.30
C ALA A 233 -12.20 10.08 -5.60
N ALA A 234 -12.58 9.89 -6.87
CA ALA A 234 -13.42 8.78 -7.28
C ALA A 234 -12.77 7.43 -6.97
N LEU A 235 -11.47 7.28 -7.25
CA LEU A 235 -10.73 6.07 -6.93
C LEU A 235 -10.71 5.80 -5.42
N VAL A 236 -10.37 6.79 -4.59
CA VAL A 236 -10.39 6.64 -3.12
C VAL A 236 -11.79 6.29 -2.61
N VAL A 237 -12.82 7.01 -3.03
CA VAL A 237 -14.21 6.76 -2.59
C VAL A 237 -14.66 5.35 -2.96
N THR A 238 -14.22 4.83 -4.11
CA THR A 238 -14.63 3.50 -4.60
C THR A 238 -13.82 2.33 -4.05
N THR A 239 -12.72 2.59 -3.32
CA THR A 239 -11.83 1.55 -2.77
C THR A 239 -11.60 1.63 -1.26
N ALA A 240 -11.75 2.81 -0.63
CA ALA A 240 -11.42 3.01 0.79
C ALA A 240 -12.44 2.37 1.75
N GLY A 241 -13.63 2.02 1.27
CA GLY A 241 -14.66 1.34 2.05
C GLY A 241 -14.23 -0.02 2.61
N GLN A 242 -13.22 -0.66 2.01
CA GLN A 242 -12.64 -1.89 2.56
C GLN A 242 -11.92 -1.69 3.90
N SER A 243 -11.40 -0.48 4.17
CA SER A 243 -10.66 -0.16 5.39
C SER A 243 -11.44 0.74 6.35
N PHE A 244 -12.35 1.56 5.81
CA PHE A 244 -13.11 2.55 6.57
C PHE A 244 -14.61 2.28 6.43
N ARG A 245 -15.23 1.84 7.53
CA ARG A 245 -16.65 1.45 7.55
C ARG A 245 -17.61 2.53 7.04
N VAL A 246 -17.30 3.81 7.26
CA VAL A 246 -18.11 4.95 6.78
C VAL A 246 -18.24 4.98 5.25
N LEU A 247 -17.25 4.41 4.54
CA LEU A 247 -17.19 4.38 3.07
C LEU A 247 -17.58 3.02 2.48
N ASP A 248 -18.06 2.07 3.29
CA ASP A 248 -18.49 0.75 2.81
C ASP A 248 -19.57 0.81 1.69
N PRO A 249 -20.56 1.71 1.72
CA PRO A 249 -21.59 1.78 0.67
C PRO A 249 -21.05 2.06 -0.74
N THR A 250 -19.86 2.65 -0.85
CA THR A 250 -19.25 3.02 -2.13
C THR A 250 -18.16 2.05 -2.57
N ASN A 251 -17.96 0.95 -1.83
CA ASN A 251 -16.86 0.01 -2.04
C ASN A 251 -17.10 -0.94 -3.24
N ILE A 252 -16.88 -0.45 -4.46
CA ILE A 252 -17.19 -1.18 -5.71
C ILE A 252 -16.03 -2.08 -6.15
N PHE A 253 -14.78 -1.64 -5.99
CA PHE A 253 -13.62 -2.32 -6.58
C PHE A 253 -12.77 -3.10 -5.58
N ALA A 254 -13.13 -3.09 -4.29
CA ALA A 254 -12.37 -3.85 -3.31
C ALA A 254 -12.52 -5.35 -3.53
N PRO A 255 -11.44 -6.12 -3.30
CA PRO A 255 -11.45 -7.57 -3.47
C PRO A 255 -12.35 -8.29 -2.45
N ARG A 256 -12.68 -7.62 -1.34
CA ARG A 256 -13.51 -8.17 -0.25
C ARG A 256 -14.53 -7.13 0.19
N LYS A 257 -15.75 -7.61 0.44
CA LYS A 257 -16.88 -6.80 0.89
C LYS A 257 -17.27 -7.18 2.31
N ALA A 258 -17.58 -6.17 3.13
CA ALA A 258 -18.02 -6.40 4.49
C ALA A 258 -19.29 -7.27 4.54
N GLY A 259 -19.37 -8.15 5.52
CA GLY A 259 -20.56 -9.02 5.71
C GLY A 259 -20.61 -10.26 4.80
N ILE A 260 -19.70 -10.41 3.84
CA ILE A 260 -19.65 -11.58 2.96
C ILE A 260 -18.61 -12.59 3.47
N GLY A 261 -19.08 -13.80 3.78
CA GLY A 261 -18.28 -14.94 4.23
C GLY A 261 -18.92 -15.68 5.41
N PRO A 262 -18.34 -16.80 5.84
CA PRO A 262 -18.80 -17.50 7.04
C PRO A 262 -18.81 -16.58 8.27
N ASN A 263 -19.73 -16.81 9.21
CA ASN A 263 -19.99 -15.91 10.35
C ASN A 263 -20.16 -14.40 9.98
N GLY A 264 -20.44 -14.06 8.70
CA GLY A 264 -20.55 -12.67 8.23
C GLY A 264 -19.22 -11.93 8.09
N LEU A 265 -18.09 -12.64 7.96
CA LEU A 265 -16.76 -12.05 7.83
C LEU A 265 -15.98 -12.58 6.62
N PRO A 266 -15.23 -11.72 5.90
CA PRO A 266 -14.37 -12.17 4.83
C PRO A 266 -13.24 -13.08 5.32
N VAL A 267 -12.92 -14.09 4.50
CA VAL A 267 -11.84 -15.04 4.76
C VAL A 267 -10.60 -14.65 3.96
N ASN A 268 -9.45 -14.60 4.63
CA ASN A 268 -8.15 -14.43 3.97
C ASN A 268 -7.59 -15.75 3.43
N ARG A 269 -7.58 -16.75 4.31
CA ARG A 269 -6.92 -18.04 4.15
C ARG A 269 -7.90 -19.12 4.60
N THR A 270 -8.31 -20.04 3.73
CA THR A 270 -9.26 -21.10 4.09
C THR A 270 -8.57 -22.24 4.83
N ALA A 271 -9.34 -23.04 5.57
CA ALA A 271 -8.86 -24.25 6.24
C ALA A 271 -8.35 -25.29 5.24
N ALA A 272 -8.98 -25.38 4.06
CA ALA A 272 -8.52 -26.22 2.96
C ALA A 272 -7.14 -25.77 2.45
N ALA A 273 -6.94 -24.47 2.25
CA ALA A 273 -5.65 -23.93 1.82
C ALA A 273 -4.55 -24.12 2.89
N ALA A 274 -4.92 -24.07 4.16
CA ALA A 274 -4.06 -24.33 5.31
C ALA A 274 -3.83 -25.83 5.60
N LYS A 275 -4.57 -26.72 4.94
CA LYS A 275 -4.52 -28.19 5.13
C LYS A 275 -4.84 -28.63 6.57
N VAL A 276 -5.86 -28.02 7.16
CA VAL A 276 -6.30 -28.30 8.54
C VAL A 276 -7.76 -28.79 8.63
N THR A 277 -8.37 -29.12 7.50
CA THR A 277 -9.80 -29.53 7.44
C THR A 277 -10.11 -30.74 8.30
N GLU A 278 -9.14 -31.65 8.49
CA GLU A 278 -9.29 -32.84 9.35
C GLU A 278 -8.80 -32.59 10.78
N THR A 279 -7.61 -32.00 10.95
CA THR A 279 -6.99 -31.80 12.26
C THR A 279 -7.73 -30.79 13.13
N ALA A 280 -8.34 -29.75 12.55
CA ALA A 280 -9.06 -28.73 13.29
C ALA A 280 -10.42 -29.23 13.85
N VAL A 281 -10.97 -30.31 13.29
CA VAL A 281 -12.25 -30.90 13.72
C VAL A 281 -12.05 -32.23 14.44
N ALA A 282 -10.80 -32.63 14.67
CA ALA A 282 -10.47 -33.87 15.34
C ALA A 282 -11.06 -33.89 16.77
N PRO A 283 -11.74 -34.97 17.19
CA PRO A 283 -12.36 -35.06 18.52
C PRO A 283 -11.37 -34.92 19.68
N ASP A 284 -10.12 -35.28 19.44
CA ASP A 284 -8.99 -35.23 20.39
C ASP A 284 -8.19 -33.93 20.30
N TRP A 285 -8.67 -32.92 19.55
CA TRP A 285 -8.02 -31.61 19.52
C TRP A 285 -7.92 -31.00 20.93
N THR A 286 -6.74 -30.48 21.24
CA THR A 286 -6.48 -29.71 22.45
C THR A 286 -5.61 -28.48 22.15
N LEU A 287 -5.82 -27.42 22.93
CA LEU A 287 -4.90 -26.30 23.04
C LEU A 287 -3.94 -26.57 24.20
N THR A 288 -2.65 -26.64 23.93
CA THR A 288 -1.62 -26.83 24.96
C THR A 288 -0.99 -25.49 25.33
N VAL A 289 -0.93 -25.19 26.63
CA VAL A 289 -0.28 -23.99 27.19
C VAL A 289 0.93 -24.46 27.99
N THR A 290 2.10 -23.89 27.73
CA THR A 290 3.37 -24.33 28.35
C THR A 290 4.18 -23.16 28.90
N ASN A 291 4.88 -23.43 30.01
CA ASN A 291 5.90 -22.56 30.60
C ASN A 291 7.00 -23.46 31.21
N GLY A 292 8.12 -23.61 30.49
CA GLY A 292 9.16 -24.58 30.84
C GLY A 292 8.59 -26.00 30.95
N GLU A 293 8.75 -26.63 32.12
CA GLU A 293 8.24 -27.98 32.40
C GLU A 293 6.74 -27.99 32.75
N THR A 294 6.14 -26.84 33.04
CA THR A 294 4.71 -26.76 33.38
C THR A 294 3.87 -26.74 32.11
N SER A 295 2.97 -27.71 31.98
CA SER A 295 2.08 -27.84 30.82
C SER A 295 0.63 -28.10 31.23
N ARG A 296 -0.31 -27.49 30.51
CA ARG A 296 -1.76 -27.67 30.64
C ARG A 296 -2.39 -27.78 29.27
N SER A 297 -3.21 -28.81 29.06
CA SER A 297 -3.95 -29.02 27.81
C SER A 297 -5.44 -28.82 28.05
N PHE A 298 -6.09 -28.07 27.16
CA PHE A 298 -7.51 -27.77 27.23
C PHE A 298 -8.20 -28.29 25.98
N SER A 299 -9.23 -29.14 26.16
CA SER A 299 -10.16 -29.42 25.07
C SER A 299 -11.00 -28.19 24.75
N ARG A 300 -11.66 -28.16 23.59
CA ARG A 300 -12.58 -27.07 23.26
C ARG A 300 -13.70 -26.90 24.29
N ALA A 301 -14.23 -28.02 24.81
CA ALA A 301 -15.25 -28.00 25.86
C ALA A 301 -14.70 -27.42 27.17
N ALA A 302 -13.46 -27.75 27.54
CA ALA A 302 -12.81 -27.17 28.71
C ALA A 302 -12.61 -25.65 28.55
N LEU A 303 -12.17 -25.18 27.37
CA LEU A 303 -12.04 -23.74 27.09
C LEU A 303 -13.40 -23.02 27.16
N ALA A 304 -14.48 -23.66 26.72
CA ALA A 304 -15.83 -23.08 26.79
C ALA A 304 -16.38 -23.01 28.22
N ALA A 305 -15.88 -23.85 29.14
CA ALA A 305 -16.26 -23.87 30.55
C ALA A 305 -15.49 -22.83 31.41
N LEU A 306 -14.38 -22.29 30.91
CA LEU A 306 -13.68 -21.16 31.54
C LEU A 306 -14.53 -19.87 31.51
N PRO A 307 -14.22 -18.86 32.35
CA PRO A 307 -14.84 -17.54 32.24
C PRO A 307 -14.74 -16.99 30.80
N GLN A 308 -15.90 -16.67 30.21
CA GLN A 308 -15.99 -16.17 28.84
C GLN A 308 -16.08 -14.65 28.82
N HIS A 309 -15.36 -14.02 27.91
CA HIS A 309 -15.39 -12.58 27.68
C HIS A 309 -15.77 -12.28 26.25
N GLN A 310 -16.48 -11.17 26.04
CA GLN A 310 -16.86 -10.69 24.71
C GLN A 310 -16.20 -9.34 24.44
N VAL A 311 -15.61 -9.19 23.25
CA VAL A 311 -14.92 -7.97 22.81
C VAL A 311 -15.26 -7.65 21.36
N ASP A 312 -15.44 -6.37 21.05
CA ASP A 312 -15.56 -5.89 19.68
C ASP A 312 -14.19 -5.42 19.19
N LEU A 313 -13.60 -6.18 18.26
CA LEU A 313 -12.28 -5.89 17.70
C LEU A 313 -12.28 -5.99 16.18
N PRO A 314 -11.55 -5.11 15.49
CA PRO A 314 -11.35 -5.24 14.06
C PRO A 314 -10.37 -6.39 13.75
N ILE A 315 -10.72 -7.20 12.76
CA ILE A 315 -9.73 -7.96 12.01
C ILE A 315 -9.27 -7.06 10.86
N ALA A 316 -7.99 -6.69 10.84
CA ALA A 316 -7.43 -5.79 9.84
C ALA A 316 -6.30 -6.49 9.10
N CYS A 317 -6.49 -6.71 7.80
CA CYS A 317 -5.58 -7.50 6.99
C CYS A 317 -4.50 -6.63 6.35
N VAL A 318 -3.32 -7.20 6.10
CA VAL A 318 -2.21 -6.51 5.41
C VAL A 318 -2.56 -6.15 3.97
N GLU A 319 -3.55 -6.81 3.38
CA GLU A 319 -4.10 -6.54 2.05
C GLU A 319 -5.09 -5.36 2.03
N GLY A 320 -5.41 -4.77 3.19
CA GLY A 320 -6.13 -3.50 3.31
C GLY A 320 -7.59 -3.58 3.68
N TRP A 321 -8.20 -4.74 3.58
CA TRP A 321 -9.55 -4.91 4.09
C TRP A 321 -9.53 -5.08 5.61
N SER A 322 -10.57 -4.56 6.26
CA SER A 322 -10.74 -4.68 7.71
C SER A 322 -12.21 -4.69 8.07
N GLN A 323 -12.59 -5.46 9.09
CA GLN A 323 -13.97 -5.47 9.58
C GLN A 323 -14.01 -5.68 11.09
N THR A 324 -14.83 -4.89 11.77
CA THR A 324 -15.13 -5.07 13.19
C THR A 324 -16.13 -6.20 13.38
N ALA A 325 -15.86 -7.06 14.35
CA ALA A 325 -16.77 -8.12 14.75
C ALA A 325 -16.70 -8.35 16.26
N SER A 326 -17.74 -9.00 16.78
CA SER A 326 -17.83 -9.44 18.18
C SER A 326 -17.19 -10.82 18.32
N TRP A 327 -16.16 -10.91 19.15
CA TRP A 327 -15.42 -12.13 19.46
C TRP A 327 -15.73 -12.56 20.89
N ARG A 328 -15.82 -13.86 21.13
CA ARG A 328 -16.05 -14.39 22.48
C ARG A 328 -15.17 -15.61 22.77
N GLY A 329 -14.60 -15.65 23.97
CA GLY A 329 -13.67 -16.68 24.43
C GLY A 329 -13.03 -16.37 25.79
N PRO A 330 -12.24 -17.30 26.37
CA PRO A 330 -11.41 -17.01 27.54
C PRO A 330 -10.31 -15.99 27.24
N ARG A 331 -9.90 -15.24 28.26
CA ARG A 331 -8.74 -14.33 28.16
C ARG A 331 -7.46 -15.12 28.06
N LEU A 332 -6.52 -14.61 27.27
CA LEU A 332 -5.19 -15.19 27.19
C LEU A 332 -4.47 -15.13 28.55
N SER A 333 -4.60 -14.01 29.29
CA SER A 333 -4.00 -13.86 30.62
C SER A 333 -4.34 -15.00 31.57
N ASP A 334 -5.60 -15.40 31.60
CA ASP A 334 -6.11 -16.39 32.55
C ASP A 334 -5.57 -17.79 32.23
N LEU A 335 -5.38 -18.09 30.93
CA LEU A 335 -4.73 -19.32 30.48
C LEU A 335 -3.25 -19.33 30.85
N LEU A 336 -2.56 -18.21 30.69
CA LEU A 336 -1.14 -18.08 31.05
C LEU A 336 -0.90 -18.20 32.56
N ASP A 337 -1.84 -17.72 33.38
CA ASP A 337 -1.78 -17.85 34.83
C ASP A 337 -1.87 -19.33 35.28
N THR A 338 -2.53 -20.20 34.51
CA THR A 338 -2.61 -21.65 34.84
C THR A 338 -1.27 -22.39 34.78
N VAL A 339 -0.28 -21.80 34.09
CA VAL A 339 1.09 -22.32 33.98
C VAL A 339 2.11 -21.42 34.69
N GLY A 340 1.63 -20.44 35.49
CA GLY A 340 2.49 -19.53 36.25
C GLY A 340 3.38 -18.66 35.37
N ALA A 341 2.91 -18.23 34.20
CA ALA A 341 3.68 -17.34 33.33
C ALA A 341 3.91 -15.98 34.02
N ASP A 342 5.06 -15.37 33.78
CA ASP A 342 5.36 -14.04 34.31
C ASP A 342 4.56 -12.93 33.59
N THR A 343 4.43 -11.76 34.19
CA THR A 343 3.62 -10.67 33.62
C THR A 343 4.27 -10.00 32.40
N ASP A 344 5.59 -10.10 32.28
CA ASP A 344 6.36 -9.58 31.13
C ASP A 344 6.71 -10.66 30.09
N ALA A 345 6.17 -11.87 30.26
CA ALA A 345 6.40 -13.00 29.37
C ALA A 345 6.02 -12.70 27.91
N ARG A 346 6.87 -13.15 26.99
CA ARG A 346 6.55 -13.24 25.56
C ARG A 346 5.96 -14.62 25.29
N ILE A 347 5.05 -14.70 24.33
CA ILE A 347 4.35 -15.94 24.00
C ILE A 347 4.57 -16.29 22.53
N ARG A 348 4.91 -17.54 22.24
CA ARG A 348 4.87 -18.13 20.91
C ARG A 348 3.55 -18.86 20.70
N LEU A 349 2.83 -18.49 19.65
CA LEU A 349 1.58 -19.09 19.24
C LEU A 349 1.82 -19.96 18.02
N THR A 350 1.37 -21.22 18.09
CA THR A 350 1.50 -22.19 17.01
C THR A 350 0.13 -22.58 16.48
N SER A 351 0.02 -22.65 15.15
CA SER A 351 -1.16 -23.12 14.41
C SER A 351 -1.01 -24.60 14.04
N LEU A 352 -2.13 -25.25 13.76
CA LEU A 352 -2.19 -26.54 13.06
C LEU A 352 -1.80 -26.43 11.58
N GLU A 353 -1.76 -25.22 11.01
CA GLU A 353 -1.40 -25.02 9.59
C GLU A 353 0.02 -25.53 9.30
N GLN A 354 0.14 -26.29 8.21
CA GLN A 354 1.42 -26.82 7.77
C GLN A 354 2.08 -25.92 6.72
N LYS A 355 3.40 -25.72 6.81
CA LYS A 355 4.23 -25.07 5.78
C LYS A 355 3.81 -23.62 5.44
N SER A 356 3.48 -22.83 6.45
CA SER A 356 3.16 -21.39 6.34
C SER A 356 4.15 -20.56 7.15
N SER A 357 4.57 -19.40 6.63
CA SER A 357 5.42 -18.44 7.37
C SER A 357 4.69 -17.79 8.55
N TYR A 358 3.36 -17.95 8.63
CA TYR A 358 2.52 -17.44 9.72
C TYR A 358 1.96 -18.58 10.59
N ALA A 359 2.41 -19.83 10.41
CA ALA A 359 2.02 -20.94 11.28
C ALA A 359 2.52 -20.74 12.72
N VAL A 360 3.58 -19.97 12.90
CA VAL A 360 4.12 -19.58 14.21
C VAL A 360 4.21 -18.07 14.27
N THR A 361 3.73 -17.48 15.36
CA THR A 361 3.85 -16.03 15.60
C THR A 361 4.27 -15.79 17.04
N GLU A 362 5.03 -14.71 17.28
CA GLU A 362 5.42 -14.31 18.63
C GLU A 362 4.67 -13.06 19.08
N MET A 363 4.24 -13.05 20.33
CA MET A 363 3.43 -12.02 20.96
C MET A 363 4.17 -11.45 22.17
N GLY A 364 4.36 -10.13 22.17
CA GLY A 364 4.93 -9.42 23.31
C GLY A 364 3.96 -9.33 24.49
N PRO A 365 4.48 -9.02 25.69
CA PRO A 365 3.69 -8.93 26.92
C PRO A 365 2.56 -7.90 26.83
N GLU A 366 2.74 -6.84 26.04
CA GLU A 366 1.72 -5.80 25.86
C GLU A 366 0.40 -6.36 25.29
N TYR A 367 0.46 -7.44 24.51
CA TYR A 367 -0.72 -8.13 23.99
C TYR A 367 -1.08 -9.34 24.85
N ALA A 368 -0.08 -10.08 25.34
CA ALA A 368 -0.29 -11.31 26.12
C ALA A 368 -1.08 -11.05 27.42
N ARG A 369 -0.89 -9.88 28.02
CA ARG A 369 -1.60 -9.45 29.23
C ARG A 369 -2.73 -8.43 28.99
N ASP A 370 -3.03 -8.08 27.73
CA ASP A 370 -4.13 -7.16 27.44
C ASP A 370 -5.48 -7.83 27.76
N ALA A 371 -6.32 -7.15 28.54
CA ALA A 371 -7.64 -7.63 28.94
C ALA A 371 -8.61 -7.89 27.76
N LEU A 372 -8.32 -7.38 26.57
CA LEU A 372 -9.09 -7.63 25.35
C LEU A 372 -8.49 -8.74 24.46
N THR A 373 -7.35 -9.33 24.82
CA THR A 373 -6.77 -10.44 24.08
C THR A 373 -7.46 -11.75 24.47
N LEU A 374 -8.11 -12.39 23.51
CA LEU A 374 -8.87 -13.61 23.72
C LEU A 374 -8.31 -14.78 22.90
N VAL A 375 -8.41 -15.97 23.49
CA VAL A 375 -8.52 -17.21 22.71
C VAL A 375 -9.99 -17.35 22.34
N ALA A 376 -10.38 -16.80 21.19
CA ALA A 376 -11.77 -16.78 20.75
C ALA A 376 -12.24 -18.18 20.30
N LEU A 377 -13.47 -18.52 20.69
CA LEU A 377 -14.19 -19.75 20.33
C LEU A 377 -15.44 -19.46 19.49
N GLU A 378 -15.93 -18.22 19.55
CA GLU A 378 -17.14 -17.74 18.91
C GLU A 378 -16.90 -16.40 18.19
N LEU A 379 -17.67 -16.20 17.12
CA LEU A 379 -17.65 -15.04 16.26
C LEU A 379 -19.08 -14.66 15.89
N ALA A 380 -19.45 -13.40 16.14
CA ALA A 380 -20.80 -12.88 15.92
C ALA A 380 -21.90 -13.73 16.61
N GLY A 381 -21.61 -14.21 17.83
CA GLY A 381 -22.55 -15.00 18.64
C GLY A 381 -22.76 -16.44 18.16
N GLN A 382 -21.96 -16.91 17.20
CA GLN A 382 -21.97 -18.30 16.71
C GLN A 382 -20.61 -18.95 16.95
N PRO A 383 -20.52 -20.29 17.03
CA PRO A 383 -19.23 -20.98 16.97
C PRO A 383 -18.42 -20.49 15.77
N LEU A 384 -17.09 -20.42 15.95
CA LEU A 384 -16.19 -20.14 14.82
C LEU A 384 -16.44 -21.12 13.69
N ASP A 385 -16.55 -20.62 12.48
CA ASP A 385 -16.40 -21.43 11.27
C ASP A 385 -14.94 -21.91 11.15
N ILE A 386 -14.74 -23.06 10.50
CA ILE A 386 -13.41 -23.62 10.27
C ILE A 386 -12.50 -22.65 9.50
N ASP A 387 -13.04 -21.88 8.56
CA ASP A 387 -12.26 -20.87 7.84
C ASP A 387 -11.90 -19.66 8.71
N HIS A 388 -12.63 -19.43 9.80
CA HIS A 388 -12.32 -18.41 10.80
C HIS A 388 -11.48 -18.92 11.96
N GLY A 389 -11.07 -20.18 11.95
CA GLY A 389 -10.13 -20.74 12.91
C GLY A 389 -10.79 -21.57 14.01
N TYR A 390 -11.96 -22.16 13.78
CA TYR A 390 -12.40 -23.30 14.60
C TYR A 390 -11.24 -24.29 14.76
N PRO A 391 -10.99 -24.85 15.94
CA PRO A 391 -11.82 -24.80 17.15
C PRO A 391 -11.54 -23.60 18.05
N ALA A 392 -10.40 -22.94 17.88
CA ALA A 392 -9.99 -21.74 18.62
C ALA A 392 -9.01 -20.89 17.79
N ARG A 393 -9.12 -19.56 17.92
CA ARG A 393 -8.19 -18.60 17.31
C ARG A 393 -7.73 -17.55 18.32
N MET A 394 -6.61 -16.91 18.04
CA MET A 394 -6.17 -15.72 18.74
C MET A 394 -6.86 -14.47 18.15
N ILE A 395 -7.25 -13.55 19.02
CA ILE A 395 -7.62 -12.17 18.67
C ILE A 395 -7.06 -11.20 19.72
N ALA A 396 -6.25 -10.23 19.27
CA ALA A 396 -5.67 -9.18 20.11
C ALA A 396 -5.90 -7.78 19.51
N PRO A 397 -6.12 -6.74 20.32
CA PRO A 397 -6.37 -5.38 19.84
C PRO A 397 -5.15 -4.78 19.11
N GLY A 398 -5.37 -4.01 18.03
CA GLY A 398 -4.29 -3.26 17.34
C GLY A 398 -3.24 -4.11 16.61
N ARG A 399 -3.45 -5.43 16.48
CA ARG A 399 -2.47 -6.37 15.93
C ARG A 399 -2.82 -6.76 14.48
N PRO A 400 -1.84 -6.91 13.57
CA PRO A 400 -2.10 -7.27 12.17
C PRO A 400 -2.86 -8.59 12.04
N GLY A 401 -3.82 -8.67 11.12
CA GLY A 401 -4.67 -9.84 10.91
C GLY A 401 -3.91 -11.13 10.58
N VAL A 402 -2.76 -11.01 9.92
CA VAL A 402 -1.86 -12.15 9.64
C VAL A 402 -1.21 -12.72 10.90
N MET A 403 -1.16 -11.95 12.00
CA MET A 403 -0.63 -12.36 13.31
C MET A 403 -1.72 -12.81 14.29
N GLN A 404 -2.98 -12.83 13.85
CA GLN A 404 -4.11 -13.29 14.66
C GLN A 404 -4.31 -14.79 14.39
N THR A 405 -3.41 -15.61 14.93
CA THR A 405 -3.27 -17.04 14.60
C THR A 405 -4.59 -17.79 14.69
N LYS A 406 -4.90 -18.54 13.62
CA LYS A 406 -6.08 -19.42 13.53
C LYS A 406 -5.67 -20.87 13.78
N TRP A 407 -6.64 -21.71 14.11
CA TRP A 407 -6.43 -23.15 14.33
C TRP A 407 -5.33 -23.39 15.37
N LEU A 408 -5.46 -22.77 16.54
CA LEU A 408 -4.42 -22.81 17.57
C LEU A 408 -4.12 -24.26 17.98
N SER A 409 -2.85 -24.55 18.23
CA SER A 409 -2.37 -25.83 18.78
C SER A 409 -1.62 -25.62 20.09
N THR A 410 -0.68 -24.67 20.12
CA THR A 410 0.19 -24.43 21.29
C THR A 410 0.32 -22.94 21.58
N LEU A 411 0.37 -22.61 22.88
CA LEU A 411 0.78 -21.34 23.44
C LEU A 411 1.98 -21.59 24.36
N GLU A 412 3.16 -21.14 23.97
CA GLU A 412 4.41 -21.38 24.70
C GLU A 412 4.95 -20.06 25.25
N VAL A 413 5.25 -20.01 26.55
CA VAL A 413 5.98 -18.89 27.18
C VAL A 413 7.46 -18.97 26.79
N ILE A 414 8.03 -17.86 26.30
CA ILE A 414 9.39 -17.78 25.73
C ILE A 414 10.23 -16.62 26.27
#